data_AF-A0A238BQ98-F1
#
_entry.id   AF-A0A238BQ98-F1
#
_cell.length_a   1.000
_cell.length_b   1.000
_cell.length_c   1.000
_cell.angle_alpha   90.00
_cell.angle_beta   90.00
_cell.angle_gamma   90.00
#
_symmetry.space_group_name_H-M   'P 1'
#
loop_
_entity.id
_entity.type
_entity.pdbx_description
1 polymer ?
#
loop_
_entity_poly.entity_id
_entity_poly.type
_entity_poly.pdbx_seq_one_letter_code
_entity_poly.pdbx_strand_id
1 'polypeptide(L)'
;MFRKFDEKEDIIGTQQLKSSAQKSIRSKILEQLPLLDDYINDILPKKDSFKLIKCKEHVELIADCDGRILFIKPRDVSYFPTLRLLHQYPFILPHEQVDKGAIKFVLNGSQIMCRGLTSPGAKLNADVSENSV
;
A
#
# COMPACT_ATOMS: atom_id res chain seq x y z
N MET A 1 5.26 10.66 1.92
CA MET A 1 6.02 9.51 2.42
C MET A 1 7.30 9.30 1.62
N PHE A 2 7.26 8.93 0.34
CA PHE A 2 8.47 8.50 -0.39
C PHE A 2 9.09 9.55 -1.34
N ARG A 3 8.70 10.83 -1.28
CA ARG A 3 9.14 11.86 -2.24
C ARG A 3 10.66 12.11 -2.22
N LYS A 4 11.29 12.01 -1.05
CA LYS A 4 12.74 12.20 -0.85
C LYS A 4 13.42 10.92 -0.35
N PHE A 5 12.77 9.77 -0.52
CA PHE A 5 13.28 8.51 -0.01
C PHE A 5 14.50 8.07 -0.84
N ASP A 6 15.59 7.74 -0.15
CA ASP A 6 16.78 7.12 -0.73
C ASP A 6 17.06 5.78 -0.06
N GLU A 7 17.24 4.73 -0.87
CA GLU A 7 17.41 3.36 -0.39
C GLU A 7 18.64 3.20 0.53
N LYS A 8 19.74 3.88 0.21
CA LYS A 8 21.01 3.73 0.94
C LYS A 8 21.00 4.47 2.26
N GLU A 9 20.32 5.61 2.28
CA GLU A 9 20.26 6.46 3.46
C GLU A 9 19.13 6.03 4.40
N ASP A 10 17.96 5.68 3.87
CA ASP A 10 16.73 5.59 4.66
C ASP A 10 16.38 4.18 5.11
N ILE A 11 17.03 3.14 4.60
CA ILE A 11 16.91 1.78 5.11
C ILE A 11 17.81 1.61 6.34
N ILE A 12 17.20 1.31 7.48
CA ILE A 12 17.90 1.08 8.75
C ILE A 12 18.34 -0.38 8.86
N GLY A 13 17.53 -1.31 8.37
CA GLY A 13 17.85 -2.72 8.42
C GLY A 13 16.76 -3.62 7.88
N THR A 14 17.12 -4.88 7.66
CA THR A 14 16.19 -5.91 7.17
C THR A 14 16.11 -7.05 8.18
N GLN A 15 14.90 -7.49 8.47
CA GLN A 15 14.61 -8.57 9.40
C GLN A 15 13.84 -9.68 8.69
N GLN A 16 14.33 -10.92 8.76
CA GLN A 16 13.55 -12.08 8.35
C GLN A 16 12.55 -12.43 9.46
N LEU A 17 11.29 -12.59 9.11
CA LEU A 17 10.23 -12.84 10.08
C LEU A 17 10.08 -14.34 10.35
N LYS A 18 9.75 -14.69 11.61
CA LYS A 18 9.35 -16.05 11.99
C LYS A 18 7.97 -16.36 11.42
N SER A 19 7.67 -17.63 11.18
CA SER A 19 6.39 -18.07 10.59
C SER A 19 5.15 -17.59 11.37
N SER A 20 5.24 -17.48 12.71
CA SER A 20 4.13 -16.97 13.53
C SER A 20 3.84 -15.50 13.25
N ALA A 21 4.87 -14.65 13.14
CA ALA A 21 4.73 -13.25 12.81
C ALA A 21 4.20 -13.06 11.38
N GLN A 22 4.67 -13.87 10.43
CA GLN A 22 4.19 -13.86 9.06
C GLN A 22 2.70 -14.19 8.96
N LYS A 23 2.25 -15.23 9.69
CA LYS A 23 0.83 -15.59 9.77
C LYS A 23 -0.01 -14.45 10.35
N SER A 24 0.47 -13.77 11.39
CA SER A 24 -0.23 -12.62 11.98
C SER A 24 -0.37 -11.46 11.00
N ILE A 25 0.71 -11.10 10.29
CA ILE A 25 0.69 -10.03 9.28
C ILE A 25 -0.28 -10.37 8.16
N ARG A 26 -0.24 -11.60 7.65
CA ARG A 26 -1.14 -12.05 6.60
C ARG A 26 -2.61 -11.98 7.04
N SER A 27 -2.91 -12.35 8.29
CA SER A 27 -4.27 -12.26 8.83
C SER A 27 -4.74 -10.80 8.89
N LYS A 28 -3.89 -9.87 9.37
CA LYS A 28 -4.19 -8.44 9.38
C LYS A 28 -4.43 -7.85 7.99
N ILE A 29 -3.66 -8.28 6.99
CA ILE A 29 -3.84 -7.83 5.61
C ILE A 29 -5.19 -8.33 5.05
N LEU A 30 -5.58 -9.58 5.35
CA LEU A 30 -6.86 -10.13 4.91
C LEU A 30 -8.06 -9.50 5.63
N GLU A 31 -7.92 -9.18 6.90
CA GLU A 31 -8.93 -8.40 7.64
C GLU A 31 -9.15 -7.01 7.02
N GLN A 32 -8.08 -6.39 6.49
CA GLN A 32 -8.12 -5.07 5.85
C GLN A 32 -8.61 -5.13 4.40
N LEU A 33 -8.15 -6.13 3.64
CA LEU A 33 -8.39 -6.30 2.21
C LEU A 33 -9.00 -7.68 1.95
N PRO A 34 -10.30 -7.89 2.27
CA PRO A 34 -10.93 -9.20 2.17
C PRO A 34 -11.00 -9.71 0.71
N LEU A 35 -11.02 -8.79 -0.26
CA LEU A 35 -10.98 -9.12 -1.69
C LEU A 35 -9.67 -9.81 -2.13
N LEU A 36 -8.66 -9.83 -1.24
CA LEU A 36 -7.38 -10.48 -1.50
C LEU A 36 -7.36 -11.97 -1.13
N ASP A 37 -8.41 -12.52 -0.52
CA ASP A 37 -8.39 -13.88 0.06
C ASP A 37 -8.02 -14.97 -0.96
N ASP A 38 -8.56 -14.87 -2.18
CA ASP A 38 -8.26 -15.81 -3.25
C ASP A 38 -6.83 -15.66 -3.80
N TYR A 39 -6.22 -14.47 -3.68
CA TYR A 39 -4.95 -14.10 -4.32
C TYR A 39 -3.77 -14.04 -3.35
N ILE A 40 -4.02 -14.02 -2.03
CA ILE A 40 -2.99 -13.82 -1.02
C ILE A 40 -1.97 -14.96 -0.99
N ASN A 41 -2.31 -16.16 -1.47
CA ASN A 41 -1.35 -17.25 -1.62
C ASN A 41 -0.34 -17.00 -2.74
N ASP A 42 -0.72 -16.28 -3.79
CA ASP A 42 0.16 -15.93 -4.89
C ASP A 42 1.03 -14.71 -4.55
N ILE A 43 0.52 -13.83 -3.68
CA ILE A 43 1.21 -12.61 -3.26
C ILE A 43 2.15 -12.86 -2.07
N LEU A 44 1.69 -13.60 -1.06
CA LEU A 44 2.46 -13.97 0.14
C LEU A 44 2.30 -15.48 0.40
N PRO A 45 3.03 -16.34 -0.33
CA PRO A 45 2.93 -17.79 -0.18
C PRO A 45 3.22 -18.24 1.25
N LYS A 46 2.42 -19.17 1.79
CA LYS A 46 2.60 -19.66 3.19
C LYS A 46 3.93 -20.40 3.41
N LYS A 47 4.51 -20.93 2.34
CA LYS A 47 5.78 -21.69 2.38
C LYS A 47 6.99 -20.75 2.35
N ASP A 48 6.83 -19.57 1.78
CA ASP A 48 7.94 -18.66 1.54
C ASP A 48 8.06 -17.65 2.67
N SER A 49 9.29 -17.39 3.08
CA SER A 49 9.55 -16.38 4.08
C SER A 49 9.68 -15.01 3.41
N PHE A 50 8.85 -14.04 3.81
CA PHE A 50 9.03 -12.65 3.43
C PHE A 50 9.84 -11.87 4.49
N LYS A 51 10.50 -10.81 4.04
CA LYS A 51 11.37 -9.94 4.82
C LYS A 51 10.64 -8.66 5.21
N LEU A 52 10.93 -8.16 6.40
CA LEU A 52 10.51 -6.85 6.88
C LEU A 52 11.69 -5.88 6.77
N ILE A 53 11.58 -4.87 5.93
CA ILE A 53 12.59 -3.82 5.78
C ILE A 53 12.14 -2.64 6.64
N LYS A 54 12.99 -2.23 7.59
CA LYS A 54 12.74 -1.10 8.47
C LYS A 54 13.42 0.14 7.89
N CYS A 55 12.63 1.19 7.70
CA CYS A 55 13.08 2.47 7.20
C CYS A 55 13.06 3.54 8.31
N LYS A 56 13.67 4.69 8.02
CA LYS A 56 13.51 5.92 8.81
C LYS A 56 12.03 6.31 8.89
N GLU A 57 11.72 7.20 9.84
CA GLU A 57 10.35 7.68 10.11
C GLU A 57 9.36 6.57 10.51
N HIS A 58 9.86 5.42 11.00
CA HIS A 58 9.04 4.28 11.43
C HIS A 58 8.14 3.72 10.32
N VAL A 59 8.64 3.71 9.10
CA VAL A 59 8.03 3.01 7.97
C VAL A 59 8.61 1.60 7.89
N GLU A 60 7.73 0.61 7.74
CA GLU A 60 8.11 -0.77 7.50
C GLU A 60 7.62 -1.20 6.11
N LEU A 61 8.46 -1.90 5.36
CA LEU A 61 8.14 -2.45 4.05
C LEU A 61 8.14 -3.97 4.12
N ILE A 62 7.12 -4.60 3.54
CA ILE A 62 7.04 -6.04 3.37
C ILE A 62 7.59 -6.39 1.98
N ALA A 63 8.68 -7.15 1.97
CA ALA A 63 9.33 -7.61 0.76
C ALA A 63 9.23 -9.14 0.62
N ASP A 64 8.88 -9.61 -0.57
CA ASP A 64 8.88 -11.03 -0.89
C ASP A 64 10.31 -11.62 -0.90
N CYS A 65 10.44 -12.94 -1.06
CA CYS A 65 11.70 -13.64 -1.20
C CYS A 65 12.57 -13.09 -2.35
N ASP A 66 11.93 -12.69 -3.45
CA ASP A 66 12.54 -12.05 -4.62
C ASP A 66 12.95 -10.58 -4.41
N GLY A 67 12.68 -10.00 -3.23
CA GLY A 67 12.94 -8.59 -2.94
C GLY A 67 11.89 -7.62 -3.50
N ARG A 68 10.78 -8.12 -4.04
CA ARG A 68 9.65 -7.28 -4.49
C ARG A 68 8.92 -6.69 -3.28
N ILE A 69 8.77 -5.37 -3.24
CA ILE A 69 8.02 -4.70 -2.17
C ILE A 69 6.52 -4.79 -2.45
N LEU A 70 5.78 -5.39 -1.52
CA LEU A 70 4.36 -5.69 -1.68
C LEU A 70 3.48 -4.72 -0.89
N PHE A 71 3.81 -4.52 0.39
CA PHE A 71 3.03 -3.68 1.30
C PHE A 71 3.92 -2.69 2.06
N ILE A 72 3.30 -1.57 2.43
CA ILE A 72 3.91 -0.50 3.21
C ILE A 72 3.10 -0.34 4.50
N LYS A 73 3.80 -0.24 5.63
CA LYS A 73 3.21 -0.02 6.95
C LYS A 73 3.91 1.14 7.65
N PRO A 74 3.33 2.34 7.61
CA PRO A 74 3.72 3.42 8.51
C PRO A 74 3.32 3.08 9.95
N ARG A 75 3.89 3.77 10.93
CA ARG A 75 3.61 3.57 12.36
C ARG A 75 2.10 3.53 12.67
N ASP A 76 1.38 4.59 12.32
CA ASP A 76 0.00 4.82 12.78
C ASP A 76 -1.08 4.53 11.73
N VAL A 77 -0.71 3.99 10.57
CA VAL A 77 -1.63 3.72 9.45
C VAL A 77 -1.65 2.23 9.14
N SER A 78 -2.79 1.68 8.73
CA SER A 78 -2.93 0.30 8.24
C SER A 78 -1.97 -0.05 7.09
N TYR A 79 -1.86 -1.34 6.76
CA TYR A 79 -1.07 -1.74 5.60
C TYR A 79 -1.74 -1.22 4.33
N PHE A 80 -0.97 -0.68 3.40
CA PHE A 80 -1.46 -0.40 2.06
C PHE A 80 -0.53 -1.00 1.00
N PRO A 81 -1.09 -1.46 -0.14
CA PRO A 81 -0.33 -2.08 -1.21
C PRO A 81 0.58 -1.05 -1.91
N THR A 82 1.70 -1.52 -2.46
CA THR A 82 2.46 -0.69 -3.41
C THR A 82 1.65 -0.47 -4.69
N LEU A 83 1.93 0.62 -5.42
CA LEU A 83 1.29 0.87 -6.72
C LEU A 83 1.49 -0.30 -7.70
N ARG A 84 2.64 -0.99 -7.62
CA ARG A 84 2.90 -2.17 -8.45
C ARG A 84 1.93 -3.32 -8.13
N LEU A 85 1.69 -3.58 -6.85
CA LEU A 85 0.73 -4.60 -6.42
C LEU A 85 -0.70 -4.18 -6.77
N LEU A 86 -1.04 -2.90 -6.56
CA LEU A 86 -2.35 -2.36 -6.89
C LEU A 86 -2.66 -2.41 -8.39
N HIS A 87 -1.68 -2.16 -9.27
CA HIS A 87 -1.87 -2.28 -10.72
C HIS A 87 -2.10 -3.74 -11.16
N GLN A 88 -1.56 -4.72 -10.42
CA GLN A 88 -1.81 -6.14 -10.70
C GLN A 88 -3.20 -6.58 -10.20
N TYR A 89 -3.64 -6.04 -9.06
CA TYR A 89 -4.92 -6.35 -8.44
C TYR A 89 -5.73 -5.07 -8.17
N PRO A 90 -6.27 -4.40 -9.20
CA PRO A 90 -6.89 -3.08 -9.05
C PRO A 90 -8.19 -3.07 -8.24
N PHE A 91 -8.81 -4.24 -8.06
CA PHE A 91 -10.07 -4.40 -7.33
C PHE A 91 -9.92 -4.38 -5.81
N ILE A 92 -8.69 -4.43 -5.28
CA ILE A 92 -8.45 -4.58 -3.83
C ILE A 92 -8.70 -3.29 -3.05
N LEU A 93 -8.70 -2.13 -3.73
CA LEU A 93 -9.01 -0.83 -3.15
C LEU A 93 -10.05 -0.10 -4.01
N PRO A 94 -10.91 0.72 -3.38
CA PRO A 94 -11.70 1.69 -4.14
C PRO A 94 -10.77 2.69 -4.84
N HIS A 95 -11.21 3.19 -5.99
CA HIS A 95 -10.48 4.22 -6.73
C HIS A 95 -11.33 5.46 -6.90
N GLU A 96 -10.67 6.61 -6.90
CA GLU A 96 -11.27 7.91 -7.13
C GLU A 96 -10.72 8.50 -8.41
N GLN A 97 -11.61 9.04 -9.26
CA GLN A 97 -11.19 9.68 -10.50
C GLN A 97 -11.06 11.19 -10.29
N VAL A 98 -9.82 11.69 -10.40
CA VAL A 98 -9.52 13.12 -10.35
C VAL A 98 -9.62 13.78 -11.72
N ASP A 99 -9.83 15.10 -11.71
CA ASP A 99 -9.77 15.93 -12.92
C ASP A 99 -8.38 15.91 -13.59
N LYS A 100 -8.34 16.12 -14.91
CA LYS A 100 -7.11 16.22 -15.70
C LYS A 100 -6.13 17.27 -15.14
N GLY A 101 -6.64 18.39 -14.63
CA GLY A 101 -5.81 19.45 -14.04
C GLY A 101 -5.06 19.02 -12.78
N ALA A 102 -5.57 18.01 -12.05
CA ALA A 102 -4.99 17.55 -10.79
C ALA A 102 -3.84 16.55 -10.98
N ILE A 103 -3.81 15.80 -12.09
CA ILE A 103 -2.88 14.68 -12.32
C ILE A 103 -1.41 15.08 -12.10
N LYS A 104 -0.99 16.22 -12.66
CA LYS A 104 0.39 16.72 -12.50
C LYS A 104 0.76 16.93 -11.03
N PHE A 105 -0.16 17.42 -10.21
CA PHE A 105 0.08 17.69 -8.80
C PHE A 105 0.07 16.42 -7.98
N VAL A 106 -0.85 15.49 -8.28
CA VAL A 106 -0.90 14.16 -7.65
C VAL A 106 0.41 13.40 -7.87
N LEU A 107 0.92 13.37 -9.11
CA LEU A 107 2.21 12.73 -9.43
C LEU A 107 3.41 13.39 -8.73
N ASN A 108 3.30 14.67 -8.38
CA ASN A 108 4.30 15.38 -7.57
C ASN A 108 4.14 15.16 -6.06
N GLY A 109 3.16 14.36 -5.64
CA GLY A 109 2.87 14.04 -4.24
C GLY A 109 2.03 15.08 -3.50
N SER A 110 1.31 15.94 -4.22
CA SER A 110 0.34 16.86 -3.62
C SER A 110 -0.92 16.12 -3.17
N GLN A 111 -1.56 16.63 -2.11
CA GLN A 111 -2.88 16.16 -1.67
C GLN A 111 -3.96 16.51 -2.70
N ILE A 112 -5.00 15.68 -2.76
CA ILE A 112 -6.16 15.91 -3.62
C ILE A 112 -7.14 16.82 -2.88
N MET A 113 -7.44 17.98 -3.46
CA MET A 113 -8.42 18.92 -2.91
C MET A 113 -9.82 18.57 -3.42
N CYS A 114 -10.87 18.87 -2.63
CA CYS A 114 -12.27 18.53 -2.98
C CYS A 114 -12.67 18.96 -4.40
N ARG A 115 -12.24 20.15 -4.86
CA ARG A 115 -12.52 20.62 -6.24
C ARG A 115 -12.00 19.71 -7.34
N GLY A 116 -10.94 18.94 -7.07
CA GLY A 116 -10.39 17.96 -8.01
C GLY A 116 -11.20 16.67 -8.10
N LEU A 117 -12.15 16.46 -7.18
CA LEU A 117 -13.06 15.30 -7.12
C LEU A 117 -14.52 15.65 -7.49
N THR A 118 -14.88 16.94 -7.48
CA THR A 118 -16.24 17.41 -7.81
C THR A 118 -16.33 18.15 -9.15
N SER A 119 -15.27 18.13 -9.97
CA SER A 119 -15.29 18.74 -11.29
C SER A 119 -16.04 17.84 -12.30
N PRO A 120 -16.44 18.36 -13.48
CA PRO A 120 -17.13 17.55 -14.50
C PRO A 120 -16.33 16.34 -14.99
N GLY A 121 -14.99 16.40 -14.94
CA GLY A 121 -14.11 15.30 -15.34
C GLY A 121 -13.74 14.33 -14.21
N ALA A 122 -14.17 14.63 -12.98
CA ALA A 122 -13.94 13.81 -11.82
C ALA A 122 -15.13 12.88 -11.54
N LYS A 123 -14.87 11.76 -10.90
CA LYS A 123 -15.91 10.84 -10.41
C LYS A 123 -15.53 10.42 -9.01
N LEU A 124 -16.36 10.83 -8.06
CA LEU A 124 -16.27 10.40 -6.67
C LEU A 124 -17.01 9.07 -6.52
N ASN A 125 -16.39 8.08 -5.87
CA ASN A 125 -17.04 6.83 -5.57
C ASN A 125 -17.96 7.00 -4.34
N ALA A 126 -19.27 6.96 -4.56
CA ALA A 126 -20.26 7.16 -3.51
C ALA A 126 -20.41 5.95 -2.56
N ASP A 127 -19.87 4.79 -2.93
CA ASP A 127 -19.96 3.56 -2.12
C ASP A 127 -18.94 3.54 -0.97
N VAL A 128 -18.05 4.54 -0.91
CA VAL A 128 -17.00 4.66 0.11
C VAL A 128 -17.54 5.41 1.33
N SER A 129 -17.50 4.78 2.49
CA SER A 129 -17.99 5.37 3.75
C SER A 129 -17.12 6.52 4.26
N GLU A 130 -17.72 7.47 4.97
CA GLU A 130 -16.98 8.55 5.64
C GLU A 130 -15.89 7.99 6.59
N ASN A 131 -14.70 8.58 6.58
CA ASN A 131 -13.51 8.15 7.34
C ASN A 131 -12.95 6.77 6.97
N SER A 132 -13.25 6.26 5.77
CA SER A 132 -12.49 5.14 5.20
C SER A 132 -11.02 5.53 5.00
N VAL A 133 -10.11 4.66 5.42
CA VAL A 133 -8.65 4.81 5.22
C VAL A 133 -8.25 4.26 3.87
#